data_AF-A0A938KKZ9-F1
#
_entry.id   AF-A0A938KKZ9-F1
#
_cell.length_a   1.000
_cell.length_b   1.000
_cell.length_c   1.000
_cell.angle_alpha   90.00
_cell.angle_beta   90.00
_cell.angle_gamma   90.00
#
_symmetry.space_group_name_H-M   'P 1'
#
loop_
_entity.id
_entity.type
_entity.pdbx_description
1 polymer ?
#
loop_
_entity_poly.entity_id
_entity_poly.type
_entity_poly.pdbx_seq_one_letter_code
_entity_poly.pdbx_strand_id
1 'polypeptide(L)'
;PQMVGAGALVQPLLGFPHYVGVVVVGLIVTMIVTTAGMVSTTWVQFIKGALLVALCAGITVMILARGVTTKPTDSSGRAVPLAQHNVPAATVTGVPGTTILPADGGWAGQPYVRVRNASGVVAVWRKEADGTLSETQTITTRADGSKLVNGLPRGKKPGEADLRPVGYASKLPGGVEKTGALGPFEFLRTMQESEVVLWSSDRIVESDGGATVVYFQKPTAGSDFMTPGSSPTFRKVRGDKFTDKLDFLSLMLALFCGTASLPHILIRYYTVKDQISARKSTVVGIAAIGFFYVLTLYLGLGAMTSGTLDVTDSNMSAPLLARSFNELLFAMISAVAFTTVLGTVSGLIMAASGAVAHDLMTNFLKLKMDEFQKVRAAKVAAMVVGLLAICLGILFARMNVNFLVGWAFNIAASANLPALVMLLFWKRTTKEGITAAIVVGMVSSLAWILLSAQAFKDVYGLDPSRAIVPFSQPAIVTIPLGFLVLVVVSLLSSRRPGNAKGVSP
;
A
#
# COMPACT_ATOMS: atom_id res chain seq x y z
N PRO A 1 2.31 -1.37 -7.88
CA PRO A 1 1.37 -1.63 -6.76
C PRO A 1 0.61 -2.96 -6.85
N GLN A 2 -0.15 -3.22 -7.92
CA GLN A 2 -0.97 -4.43 -8.02
C GLN A 2 -0.14 -5.73 -7.99
N MET A 3 1.00 -5.78 -8.69
CA MET A 3 1.92 -6.93 -8.66
C MET A 3 2.51 -7.20 -7.27
N VAL A 4 2.89 -6.14 -6.55
CA VAL A 4 3.39 -6.23 -5.16
C VAL A 4 2.30 -6.76 -4.24
N GLY A 5 1.08 -6.25 -4.36
CA GLY A 5 -0.07 -6.76 -3.60
C GLY A 5 -0.39 -8.23 -3.92
N ALA A 6 -0.21 -8.66 -5.16
CA ALA A 6 -0.37 -10.07 -5.55
C ALA A 6 0.64 -10.98 -4.84
N GLY A 7 1.92 -10.58 -4.81
CA GLY A 7 2.97 -11.31 -4.12
C GLY A 7 2.72 -11.43 -2.61
N ALA A 8 2.23 -10.36 -1.99
CA ALA A 8 1.89 -10.32 -0.57
C ALA A 8 0.76 -11.31 -0.22
N LEU A 9 -0.25 -11.45 -1.08
CA LEU A 9 -1.35 -12.41 -0.88
C LEU A 9 -0.92 -13.88 -1.03
N VAL A 10 0.00 -14.18 -1.95
CA VAL A 10 0.41 -15.57 -2.23
C VAL A 10 1.21 -16.18 -1.08
N GLN A 11 2.05 -15.38 -0.41
CA GLN A 11 2.93 -15.88 0.63
C GLN A 11 2.21 -16.55 1.81
N PRO A 12 1.17 -15.97 2.42
CA PRO A 12 0.42 -16.61 3.48
C PRO A 12 -0.54 -17.70 2.99
N LEU A 13 -1.00 -17.65 1.73
CA LEU A 13 -1.94 -18.63 1.18
C LEU A 13 -1.28 -19.94 0.76
N LEU A 14 -0.15 -19.85 0.08
CA LEU A 14 0.54 -21.01 -0.51
C LEU A 14 1.86 -21.34 0.19
N GLY A 15 2.30 -20.49 1.13
CA GLY A 15 3.59 -20.66 1.81
C GLY A 15 4.81 -20.33 0.95
N PHE A 16 4.61 -19.88 -0.30
CA PHE A 16 5.70 -19.56 -1.21
C PHE A 16 6.31 -18.19 -0.90
N PRO A 17 7.63 -17.99 -1.16
CA PRO A 17 8.25 -16.68 -1.06
C PRO A 17 7.54 -15.63 -1.94
N HIS A 18 7.56 -14.37 -1.51
CA HIS A 18 6.93 -13.25 -2.23
C HIS A 18 7.26 -13.21 -3.74
N TYR A 19 8.54 -13.39 -4.11
CA TYR A 19 8.96 -13.34 -5.53
C TYR A 19 8.32 -14.44 -6.38
N VAL A 20 8.12 -15.64 -5.80
CA VAL A 20 7.43 -16.74 -6.49
C VAL A 20 5.98 -16.35 -6.74
N GLY A 21 5.32 -15.73 -5.74
CA GLY A 21 3.98 -15.20 -5.90
C GLY A 21 3.86 -14.19 -7.03
N VAL A 22 4.77 -13.21 -7.09
CA VAL A 22 4.79 -12.20 -8.18
C VAL A 22 5.00 -12.85 -9.55
N VAL A 23 5.92 -13.81 -9.66
CA VAL A 23 6.21 -14.51 -10.93
C VAL A 23 5.02 -15.36 -11.37
N VAL A 24 4.46 -16.18 -10.49
CA VAL A 24 3.32 -17.06 -10.82
C VAL A 24 2.12 -16.23 -11.27
N VAL A 25 1.76 -15.19 -10.50
CA VAL A 25 0.66 -14.28 -10.86
C VAL A 25 0.95 -13.60 -12.19
N GLY A 26 2.17 -13.08 -12.38
CA GLY A 26 2.53 -12.37 -13.60
C GLY A 26 2.50 -13.26 -14.84
N LEU A 27 2.97 -14.50 -14.73
CA LEU A 27 2.90 -15.49 -15.81
C LEU A 27 1.45 -15.85 -16.14
N ILE A 28 0.63 -16.11 -15.12
CA ILE A 28 -0.81 -16.39 -15.30
C ILE A 28 -1.50 -15.23 -16.00
N VAL A 29 -1.29 -13.99 -15.54
CA VAL A 29 -1.91 -12.82 -16.14
C VAL A 29 -1.44 -12.62 -17.58
N THR A 30 -0.13 -12.76 -17.84
CA THR A 30 0.43 -12.62 -19.20
C THR A 30 -0.16 -13.68 -20.12
N MET A 31 -0.26 -14.93 -19.66
CA MET A 31 -0.91 -16.01 -20.40
C MET A 31 -2.38 -15.68 -20.69
N ILE A 32 -3.15 -15.27 -19.68
CA ILE A 32 -4.55 -14.87 -19.85
C ILE A 32 -4.67 -13.75 -20.88
N VAL A 33 -3.86 -12.70 -20.80
CA VAL A 33 -3.94 -11.57 -21.75
C VAL A 33 -3.57 -11.97 -23.18
N THR A 34 -2.58 -12.86 -23.35
CA THR A 34 -2.19 -13.31 -24.69
C THR A 34 -3.20 -14.27 -25.32
N THR A 35 -4.06 -14.91 -24.53
CA THR A 35 -5.00 -15.95 -24.97
C THR A 35 -6.46 -15.50 -24.97
N ALA A 36 -6.88 -14.64 -24.05
CA ALA A 36 -8.26 -14.25 -23.84
C ALA A 36 -8.66 -12.96 -24.58
N GLY A 37 -9.92 -12.89 -25.02
CA GLY A 37 -10.53 -11.71 -25.66
C GLY A 37 -11.16 -10.72 -24.67
N MET A 38 -11.26 -9.45 -25.09
CA MET A 38 -11.60 -8.29 -24.24
C MET A 38 -13.02 -8.23 -23.64
N VAL A 39 -13.98 -9.04 -24.12
CA VAL A 39 -15.40 -8.90 -23.69
C VAL A 39 -15.68 -9.59 -22.36
N SER A 40 -15.08 -10.77 -22.12
CA SER A 40 -15.27 -11.54 -20.89
C SER A 40 -14.74 -10.79 -19.66
N THR A 41 -13.68 -10.00 -19.83
CA THR A 41 -13.01 -9.31 -18.73
C THR A 41 -13.91 -8.30 -18.00
N THR A 42 -14.88 -7.68 -18.69
CA THR A 42 -15.75 -6.65 -18.10
C THR A 42 -16.75 -7.23 -17.10
N TRP A 43 -17.47 -8.28 -17.48
CA TRP A 43 -18.41 -8.98 -16.59
C TRP A 43 -17.71 -9.59 -15.38
N VAL A 44 -16.55 -10.19 -15.64
CA VAL A 44 -15.69 -10.78 -14.62
C VAL A 44 -15.22 -9.72 -13.62
N GLN A 45 -14.87 -8.50 -14.05
CA GLN A 45 -14.50 -7.39 -13.16
C GLN A 45 -15.69 -6.89 -12.32
N PHE A 46 -16.88 -6.78 -12.90
CA PHE A 46 -18.07 -6.35 -12.18
C PHE A 46 -18.45 -7.33 -11.05
N ILE A 47 -18.51 -8.62 -11.36
CA ILE A 47 -18.84 -9.67 -10.39
C ILE A 47 -17.85 -9.67 -9.22
N LYS A 48 -16.55 -9.59 -9.51
CA LYS A 48 -15.50 -9.57 -8.49
C LYS A 48 -15.57 -8.31 -7.60
N GLY A 49 -15.82 -7.16 -8.21
CA GLY A 49 -15.99 -5.90 -7.48
C GLY A 49 -17.19 -5.96 -6.53
N ALA A 50 -18.34 -6.43 -7.01
CA ALA A 50 -19.53 -6.60 -6.19
C ALA A 50 -19.31 -7.59 -5.04
N LEU A 51 -18.65 -8.72 -5.32
CA LEU A 51 -18.31 -9.74 -4.33
C LEU A 51 -17.38 -9.21 -3.24
N LEU A 52 -16.36 -8.41 -3.62
CA LEU A 52 -15.45 -7.77 -2.68
C LEU A 52 -16.20 -6.81 -1.74
N VAL A 53 -17.05 -5.94 -2.30
CA VAL A 53 -17.83 -4.99 -1.50
C VAL A 53 -18.79 -5.71 -0.56
N ALA A 54 -19.48 -6.76 -1.03
CA ALA A 54 -20.39 -7.55 -0.22
C ALA A 54 -19.67 -8.27 0.94
N LEU A 55 -18.50 -8.88 0.67
CA LEU A 55 -17.70 -9.52 1.72
C LEU A 55 -17.17 -8.53 2.75
N CYS A 56 -16.67 -7.36 2.31
CA CYS A 56 -16.25 -6.31 3.23
C CYS A 56 -17.43 -5.81 4.07
N ALA A 57 -18.62 -5.65 3.50
CA ALA A 57 -19.81 -5.26 4.24
C ALA A 57 -20.20 -6.33 5.28
N GLY A 58 -20.18 -7.61 4.90
CA GLY A 58 -20.44 -8.72 5.82
C GLY A 58 -19.45 -8.78 6.97
N ILE A 59 -18.15 -8.62 6.69
CA ILE A 59 -17.11 -8.55 7.72
C ILE A 59 -17.32 -7.34 8.63
N THR A 60 -17.68 -6.17 8.08
CA THR A 60 -18.01 -5.00 8.91
C THR A 60 -19.16 -5.29 9.87
N VAL A 61 -20.23 -5.92 9.40
CA VAL A 61 -21.34 -6.33 10.29
C VAL A 61 -20.85 -7.30 11.37
N MET A 62 -19.98 -8.26 11.03
CA MET A 62 -19.39 -9.18 12.01
C MET A 62 -18.47 -8.48 13.02
N ILE A 63 -17.71 -7.45 12.61
CA ILE A 63 -16.90 -6.62 13.52
C ILE A 63 -17.81 -5.91 14.52
N LEU A 64 -18.88 -5.29 14.04
CA LEU A 64 -19.84 -4.59 14.88
C LEU A 64 -20.56 -5.55 15.84
N ALA A 65 -20.93 -6.74 15.38
CA ALA A 65 -21.55 -7.77 16.22
C ALA A 65 -20.58 -8.34 17.29
N ARG A 66 -19.29 -8.49 16.96
CA ARG A 66 -18.25 -8.97 17.89
C ARG A 66 -17.88 -7.91 18.94
N GLY A 67 -17.84 -6.65 18.53
CA GLY A 67 -17.31 -5.56 19.33
C GLY A 67 -15.80 -5.63 19.51
N VAL A 68 -15.31 -4.98 20.57
CA VAL A 68 -13.89 -4.89 20.94
C VAL A 68 -13.64 -5.65 22.24
N THR A 69 -12.50 -6.33 22.32
CA THR A 69 -12.06 -7.05 23.52
C THR A 69 -10.59 -6.79 23.82
N THR A 70 -10.23 -6.84 25.10
CA THR A 70 -8.84 -6.79 25.55
C THR A 70 -8.12 -8.15 25.45
N LYS A 71 -8.87 -9.24 25.30
CA LYS A 71 -8.35 -10.61 25.19
C LYS A 71 -8.81 -11.24 23.87
N PRO A 72 -8.15 -10.90 22.75
CA PRO A 72 -8.53 -11.44 21.45
C PRO A 72 -8.32 -12.96 21.43
N THR A 73 -9.21 -13.64 20.69
CA THR A 73 -9.14 -15.08 20.43
C THR A 73 -8.87 -15.34 18.96
N ASP A 74 -8.17 -16.43 18.67
CA ASP A 74 -7.97 -16.90 17.31
C ASP A 74 -9.25 -17.54 16.71
N SER A 75 -9.16 -17.99 15.45
CA SER A 75 -10.26 -18.66 14.73
C SER A 75 -10.78 -19.93 15.42
N SER A 76 -9.99 -20.51 16.33
CA SER A 76 -10.32 -21.73 17.09
C SER A 76 -10.84 -21.42 18.49
N GLY A 77 -11.01 -20.13 18.83
CA GLY A 77 -11.45 -19.68 20.15
C GLY A 77 -10.34 -19.71 21.22
N ARG A 78 -9.08 -19.95 20.86
CA ARG A 78 -7.96 -19.93 21.80
C ARG A 78 -7.48 -18.50 22.01
N ALA A 79 -7.03 -18.18 23.23
CA ALA A 79 -6.48 -16.86 23.52
C ALA A 79 -5.22 -16.61 22.67
N VAL A 80 -5.16 -15.46 22.01
CA VAL A 80 -3.94 -15.02 21.31
C VAL A 80 -2.88 -14.68 22.37
N PRO A 81 -1.64 -15.20 22.27
CA PRO A 81 -0.58 -14.86 23.20
C PRO A 81 -0.20 -13.38 23.05
N LEU A 82 -0.53 -12.59 24.07
CA LEU A 82 -0.21 -11.15 24.11
C LEU A 82 1.22 -10.95 24.60
N ALA A 83 1.92 -10.00 23.97
CA ALA A 83 3.25 -9.59 24.42
C ALA A 83 3.14 -8.86 25.76
N GLN A 84 4.08 -9.11 26.67
CA GLN A 84 4.07 -8.48 27.98
C GLN A 84 4.43 -6.99 27.88
N HIS A 85 3.78 -6.14 28.66
CA HIS A 85 3.98 -4.68 28.65
C HIS A 85 4.12 -4.15 30.07
N ASN A 86 5.00 -3.16 30.26
CA ASN A 86 5.32 -2.51 31.54
C ASN A 86 5.65 -3.50 32.68
N VAL A 87 6.50 -4.49 32.39
CA VAL A 87 6.91 -5.49 33.37
C VAL A 87 8.06 -4.93 34.22
N PRO A 88 8.08 -5.11 35.56
CA PRO A 88 9.19 -4.64 36.38
C PRO A 88 10.51 -5.26 35.94
N ALA A 89 11.57 -4.45 35.76
CA ALA A 89 12.84 -4.93 35.20
C ALA A 89 13.45 -6.13 35.96
N ALA A 90 13.21 -6.23 37.28
CA ALA A 90 13.66 -7.34 38.11
C ALA A 90 13.06 -8.71 37.70
N THR A 91 11.83 -8.73 37.15
CA THR A 91 11.18 -9.97 36.71
C THR A 91 11.80 -10.55 35.43
N VAL A 92 12.47 -9.70 34.63
CA VAL A 92 13.13 -10.10 33.39
C VAL A 92 14.61 -10.37 33.65
N THR A 93 15.26 -9.50 34.42
CA THR A 93 16.71 -9.54 34.67
C THR A 93 17.12 -10.40 35.85
N GLY A 94 16.22 -10.63 36.81
CA GLY A 94 16.47 -11.42 38.02
C GLY A 94 16.15 -12.92 37.89
N VAL A 95 15.82 -13.40 36.69
CA VAL A 95 15.57 -14.83 36.45
C VAL A 95 16.89 -15.61 36.54
N PRO A 96 16.98 -16.69 37.35
CA PRO A 96 18.19 -17.49 37.48
C PRO A 96 18.73 -17.97 36.12
N GLY A 97 20.02 -17.75 35.86
CA GLY A 97 20.67 -18.11 34.59
C GLY A 97 20.50 -17.10 33.46
N THR A 98 19.86 -15.95 33.71
CA THR A 98 19.78 -14.85 32.75
C THR A 98 20.99 -13.92 32.89
N THR A 99 21.64 -13.61 31.77
CA THR A 99 22.75 -12.66 31.69
C THR A 99 22.33 -11.44 30.85
N ILE A 100 22.58 -10.25 31.37
CA ILE A 100 22.32 -9.00 30.64
C ILE A 100 23.49 -8.78 29.68
N LEU A 101 23.20 -8.61 28.39
CA LEU A 101 24.23 -8.32 27.40
C LEU A 101 24.48 -6.81 27.36
N PRO A 102 25.74 -6.37 27.23
CA PRO A 102 26.08 -4.95 27.17
C PRO A 102 25.48 -4.29 25.93
N ALA A 103 25.19 -3.00 26.03
CA ALA A 103 24.65 -2.19 24.94
C ALA A 103 25.78 -1.67 24.03
N ASP A 104 26.55 -2.58 23.45
CA ASP A 104 27.69 -2.25 22.58
C ASP A 104 27.31 -2.18 21.10
N GLY A 105 28.12 -1.49 20.30
CA GLY A 105 27.94 -1.36 18.85
C GLY A 105 26.66 -0.61 18.48
N GLY A 106 25.88 -1.13 17.55
CA GLY A 106 24.61 -0.52 17.10
C GLY A 106 23.53 -0.42 18.18
N TRP A 107 23.71 -1.11 19.31
CA TRP A 107 22.79 -1.09 20.45
C TRP A 107 23.10 0.06 21.43
N ALA A 108 24.25 0.71 21.29
CA ALA A 108 24.64 1.83 22.15
C ALA A 108 23.67 3.01 22.00
N GLY A 109 23.17 3.54 23.12
CA GLY A 109 22.22 4.66 23.16
C GLY A 109 20.79 4.31 22.73
N GLN A 110 20.51 3.06 22.37
CA GLN A 110 19.16 2.61 22.05
C GLN A 110 18.37 2.25 23.32
N PRO A 111 17.04 2.43 23.36
CA PRO A 111 16.21 2.16 24.53
C PRO A 111 15.90 0.66 24.69
N TYR A 112 16.90 -0.21 24.54
CA TYR A 112 16.72 -1.66 24.57
C TYR A 112 17.64 -2.33 25.59
N VAL A 113 17.10 -3.36 26.24
CA VAL A 113 17.83 -4.27 27.12
C VAL A 113 17.83 -5.65 26.46
N ARG A 114 19.02 -6.22 26.31
CA ARG A 114 19.19 -7.56 25.76
C ARG A 114 19.50 -8.52 26.90
N VAL A 115 18.73 -9.60 26.98
CA VAL A 115 18.91 -10.64 28.01
C VAL A 115 19.14 -11.98 27.33
N ARG A 116 20.16 -12.71 27.76
CA ARG A 116 20.44 -14.07 27.32
C ARG A 116 20.02 -15.02 28.43
N ASN A 117 19.07 -15.90 28.14
CA ASN A 117 18.60 -16.90 29.09
C ASN A 117 19.60 -18.07 29.24
N ALA A 118 19.32 -18.99 30.16
CA ALA A 118 20.16 -20.17 30.44
C ALA A 118 20.35 -21.10 29.22
N SER A 119 19.42 -21.09 28.26
CA SER A 119 19.53 -21.86 27.00
C SER A 119 20.30 -21.12 25.90
N GLY A 120 20.86 -19.94 26.19
CA GLY A 120 21.66 -19.15 25.26
C GLY A 120 20.85 -18.30 24.27
N VAL A 121 19.52 -18.30 24.38
CA VAL A 121 18.62 -17.50 23.54
C VAL A 121 18.63 -16.05 24.00
N VAL A 122 18.82 -15.13 23.05
CA VAL A 122 18.80 -13.69 23.30
C VAL A 122 17.40 -13.14 23.06
N ALA A 123 16.80 -12.59 24.11
CA ALA A 123 15.56 -11.82 24.04
C ALA A 123 15.86 -10.32 24.17
N VAL A 124 15.09 -9.51 23.46
CA VAL A 124 15.21 -8.05 23.49
C VAL A 124 13.97 -7.46 24.11
N TRP A 125 14.17 -6.52 25.02
CA TRP A 125 13.12 -5.80 25.73
C TRP A 125 13.31 -4.31 25.54
N ARG A 126 12.22 -3.57 25.40
CA ARG A 126 12.28 -2.10 25.32
C ARG A 126 12.17 -1.52 26.72
N LYS A 127 13.06 -0.58 27.03
CA LYS A 127 13.01 0.19 28.28
C LYS A 127 12.03 1.34 28.11
N GLU A 128 11.02 1.37 28.95
CA GLU A 128 10.04 2.45 29.01
C GLU A 128 10.53 3.58 29.93
N ALA A 129 9.90 4.75 29.83
CA ALA A 129 10.31 5.95 30.57
C ALA A 129 10.19 5.80 32.11
N ASP A 130 9.29 4.94 32.56
CA ASP A 130 9.06 4.60 33.97
C ASP A 130 10.04 3.54 34.51
N GLY A 131 10.98 3.06 33.68
CA GLY A 131 11.96 2.05 34.04
C GLY A 131 11.45 0.61 33.94
N THR A 132 10.20 0.39 33.51
CA THR A 132 9.68 -0.94 33.19
C THR A 132 10.18 -1.44 31.83
N LEU A 133 9.97 -2.72 31.57
CA LEU A 133 10.36 -3.39 30.33
C LEU A 133 9.14 -3.90 29.58
N SER A 134 9.12 -3.66 28.27
CA SER A 134 8.11 -4.18 27.34
C SER A 134 8.71 -5.25 26.44
N GLU A 135 8.00 -6.36 26.27
CA GLU A 135 8.40 -7.44 25.37
C GLU A 135 8.42 -6.94 23.94
N THR A 136 9.50 -7.23 23.21
CA THR A 136 9.65 -6.92 21.79
C THR A 136 9.75 -8.22 21.00
N GLN A 137 9.57 -8.11 19.68
CA GLN A 137 9.86 -9.20 18.77
C GLN A 137 11.00 -8.79 17.84
N THR A 138 11.94 -9.68 17.56
CA THR A 138 13.12 -9.34 16.76
C THR A 138 13.28 -10.25 15.56
N ILE A 139 13.65 -9.68 14.42
CA ILE A 139 14.22 -10.42 13.29
C ILE A 139 15.69 -10.01 13.16
N THR A 140 16.60 -10.94 13.43
CA THR A 140 18.04 -10.75 13.24
C THR A 140 18.44 -11.41 11.93
N THR A 141 18.98 -10.64 11.00
CA THR A 141 19.61 -11.15 9.78
C THR A 141 21.11 -11.16 10.00
N ARG A 142 21.70 -12.36 10.06
CA ARG A 142 23.15 -12.55 10.19
C ARG A 142 23.87 -12.27 8.88
N ALA A 143 25.18 -12.10 8.94
CA ALA A 143 26.04 -11.87 7.77
C ALA A 143 25.97 -13.01 6.73
N ASP A 144 25.68 -14.24 7.16
CA ASP A 144 25.47 -15.41 6.30
C ASP A 144 24.08 -15.45 5.62
N GLY A 145 23.22 -14.45 5.88
CA GLY A 145 21.86 -14.36 5.37
C GLY A 145 20.82 -15.17 6.16
N SER A 146 21.24 -15.95 7.16
CA SER A 146 20.34 -16.68 8.05
C SER A 146 19.54 -15.71 8.91
N LYS A 147 18.29 -16.09 9.21
CA LYS A 147 17.36 -15.26 9.98
C LYS A 147 17.00 -15.92 11.29
N LEU A 148 17.21 -15.20 12.37
CA LEU A 148 16.70 -15.56 13.69
C LEU A 148 15.47 -14.73 14.00
N VAL A 149 14.47 -15.35 14.61
CA VAL A 149 13.32 -14.68 15.22
C VAL A 149 13.41 -14.88 16.72
N ASN A 150 13.39 -13.78 17.49
CA ASN A 150 13.50 -13.80 18.95
C ASN A 150 14.69 -14.66 19.47
N GLY A 151 15.83 -14.60 18.77
CA GLY A 151 17.04 -15.35 19.11
C GLY A 151 17.08 -16.82 18.66
N LEU A 152 16.01 -17.35 18.06
CA LEU A 152 15.91 -18.73 17.56
C LEU A 152 15.86 -18.78 16.02
N PRO A 153 16.25 -19.88 15.36
CA PRO A 153 16.10 -20.03 13.92
C PRO A 153 14.64 -19.80 13.48
N ARG A 154 14.45 -19.11 12.35
CA ARG A 154 13.09 -18.83 11.85
C ARG A 154 12.40 -20.11 11.40
N GLY A 155 11.21 -20.37 11.94
CA GLY A 155 10.33 -21.43 11.47
C GLY A 155 9.26 -21.82 12.48
N LYS A 156 8.57 -22.94 12.21
CA LYS A 156 7.41 -23.40 12.97
C LYS A 156 7.64 -24.75 13.67
N LYS A 157 8.83 -25.32 13.55
CA LYS A 157 9.18 -26.60 14.18
C LYS A 157 9.63 -26.40 15.63
N PRO A 158 9.64 -27.46 16.46
CA PRO A 158 10.21 -27.38 17.80
C PRO A 158 11.66 -26.88 17.76
N GLY A 159 11.97 -25.83 18.54
CA GLY A 159 13.29 -25.17 18.55
C GLY A 159 13.44 -24.01 17.55
N GLU A 160 12.43 -23.75 16.73
CA GLU A 160 12.33 -22.59 15.85
C GLU A 160 11.32 -21.58 16.41
N ALA A 161 11.41 -20.32 15.98
CA ALA A 161 10.42 -19.29 16.31
C ALA A 161 9.95 -18.55 15.05
N ASP A 162 8.72 -18.06 15.11
CA ASP A 162 8.17 -17.12 14.14
C ASP A 162 7.53 -15.95 14.87
N LEU A 163 7.26 -14.87 14.14
CA LEU A 163 6.63 -13.70 14.72
C LEU A 163 5.21 -14.02 15.17
N ARG A 164 4.87 -13.54 16.36
CA ARG A 164 3.53 -13.67 16.94
C ARG A 164 2.62 -12.60 16.34
N PRO A 165 1.36 -12.95 16.05
CA PRO A 165 0.35 -11.98 15.65
C PRO A 165 0.16 -10.88 16.70
N VAL A 166 -0.26 -9.70 16.25
CA VAL A 166 -0.39 -8.50 17.08
C VAL A 166 -1.72 -7.77 16.89
N GLY A 167 -1.92 -6.70 17.68
CA GLY A 167 -3.05 -5.78 17.58
C GLY A 167 -4.16 -6.13 18.54
N TYR A 168 -4.25 -5.44 19.67
CA TYR A 168 -5.31 -5.64 20.66
C TYR A 168 -5.59 -4.34 21.40
N ALA A 169 -6.78 -4.22 21.98
CA ALA A 169 -7.08 -3.12 22.89
C ALA A 169 -6.50 -3.42 24.27
N SER A 170 -5.65 -2.55 24.82
CA SER A 170 -5.16 -2.69 26.19
C SER A 170 -6.18 -2.19 27.21
N LYS A 171 -6.95 -1.15 26.86
CA LYS A 171 -7.98 -0.56 27.72
C LYS A 171 -9.24 -0.27 26.92
N LEU A 172 -10.39 -0.53 27.53
CA LEU A 172 -11.71 -0.19 26.99
C LEU A 172 -12.43 0.80 27.91
N PRO A 173 -13.43 1.53 27.39
CA PRO A 173 -14.22 2.47 28.18
C PRO A 173 -14.90 1.75 29.35
N GLY A 174 -14.90 2.37 30.53
CA GLY A 174 -15.47 1.77 31.74
C GLY A 174 -14.71 0.57 32.31
N GLY A 175 -13.51 0.26 31.80
CA GLY A 175 -12.66 -0.82 32.34
C GLY A 175 -13.18 -2.23 32.04
N VAL A 176 -14.12 -2.38 31.12
CA VAL A 176 -14.68 -3.68 30.73
C VAL A 176 -13.67 -4.49 29.89
N GLU A 177 -13.75 -5.82 29.94
CA GLU A 177 -12.89 -6.68 29.09
C GLU A 177 -13.47 -6.89 27.67
N LYS A 178 -14.78 -6.69 27.51
CA LYS A 178 -15.54 -6.89 26.27
C LYS A 178 -16.68 -5.88 26.19
N THR A 179 -16.89 -5.31 25.00
CA THR A 179 -17.97 -4.34 24.77
C THR A 179 -19.32 -5.00 24.42
N GLY A 180 -19.29 -6.20 23.83
CA GLY A 180 -20.47 -6.79 23.18
C GLY A 180 -20.75 -6.17 21.80
N ALA A 181 -21.93 -6.42 21.25
CA ALA A 181 -22.34 -5.88 19.95
C ALA A 181 -22.52 -4.36 20.02
N LEU A 182 -21.96 -3.64 19.05
CA LEU A 182 -21.96 -2.18 18.99
C LEU A 182 -22.62 -1.68 17.71
N GLY A 183 -23.34 -0.57 17.81
CA GLY A 183 -23.77 0.16 16.62
C GLY A 183 -22.58 0.76 15.85
N PRO A 184 -22.72 1.16 14.56
CA PRO A 184 -21.62 1.73 13.78
C PRO A 184 -20.96 2.96 14.43
N PHE A 185 -21.76 3.91 14.92
CA PHE A 185 -21.25 5.11 15.59
C PHE A 185 -20.71 4.84 16.99
N GLU A 186 -21.35 3.91 17.70
CA GLU A 186 -20.91 3.48 19.03
C GLU A 186 -19.56 2.79 18.96
N PHE A 187 -19.33 1.96 17.93
CA PHE A 187 -18.02 1.36 17.66
C PHE A 187 -16.93 2.42 17.48
N LEU A 188 -17.19 3.47 16.70
CA LEU A 188 -16.21 4.56 16.51
C LEU A 188 -15.94 5.31 17.83
N ARG A 189 -16.98 5.57 18.62
CA ARG A 189 -16.85 6.20 19.93
C ARG A 189 -16.04 5.34 20.90
N THR A 190 -16.35 4.05 20.98
CA THR A 190 -15.60 3.10 21.82
C THR A 190 -14.14 3.03 21.39
N MET A 191 -13.86 2.98 20.09
CA MET A 191 -12.49 3.03 19.58
C MET A 191 -11.76 4.33 19.94
N GLN A 192 -12.46 5.48 19.96
CA GLN A 192 -11.90 6.77 20.37
C GLN A 192 -11.59 6.84 21.88
N GLU A 193 -12.39 6.19 22.71
CA GLU A 193 -12.23 6.16 24.17
C GLU A 193 -11.32 4.99 24.65
N SER A 194 -10.91 4.09 23.76
CA SER A 194 -10.05 2.93 24.05
C SER A 194 -8.56 3.25 23.96
N GLU A 195 -7.70 2.37 24.48
CA GLU A 195 -6.27 2.34 24.21
C GLU A 195 -5.93 1.07 23.41
N VAL A 196 -5.20 1.22 22.30
CA VAL A 196 -4.85 0.11 21.40
C VAL A 196 -3.33 -0.02 21.32
N VAL A 197 -2.83 -1.24 21.41
CA VAL A 197 -1.40 -1.54 21.30
C VAL A 197 -1.02 -1.66 19.82
N LEU A 198 -0.54 -0.54 19.27
CA LEU A 198 0.05 -0.50 17.94
C LEU A 198 1.51 -0.94 17.99
N TRP A 199 2.08 -1.26 16.82
CA TRP A 199 3.45 -1.75 16.72
C TRP A 199 4.28 -0.88 15.79
N SER A 200 5.55 -0.71 16.13
CA SER A 200 6.54 -0.01 15.31
C SER A 200 7.84 -0.81 15.29
N SER A 201 8.79 -0.37 14.47
CA SER A 201 10.03 -1.12 14.25
C SER A 201 11.23 -0.19 14.16
N ASP A 202 12.31 -0.54 14.87
CA ASP A 202 13.62 0.07 14.72
C ASP A 202 14.59 -0.92 14.07
N ARG A 203 15.42 -0.44 13.16
CA ARG A 203 16.47 -1.24 12.51
C ARG A 203 17.81 -0.90 13.11
N ILE A 204 18.42 -1.88 13.76
CA ILE A 204 19.73 -1.77 14.40
C ILE A 204 20.74 -2.50 13.52
N VAL A 205 21.74 -1.79 13.03
CA VAL A 205 22.84 -2.37 12.25
C VAL A 205 23.93 -2.80 13.21
N GLU A 206 24.36 -4.05 13.10
CA GLU A 206 25.40 -4.63 13.95
C GLU A 206 26.78 -4.44 13.31
N SER A 207 27.82 -4.46 14.15
CA SER A 207 29.21 -4.19 13.73
C SER A 207 29.78 -5.24 12.78
N ASP A 208 29.18 -6.42 12.73
CA ASP A 208 29.52 -7.54 11.85
C ASP A 208 28.83 -7.46 10.47
N GLY A 209 28.06 -6.39 10.20
CA GLY A 209 27.26 -6.23 8.98
C GLY A 209 25.88 -6.90 9.06
N GLY A 210 25.55 -7.58 10.15
CA GLY A 210 24.20 -8.05 10.45
C GLY A 210 23.24 -6.90 10.71
N ALA A 211 21.94 -7.18 10.67
CA ALA A 211 20.92 -6.20 11.05
C ALA A 211 19.81 -6.86 11.85
N THR A 212 19.48 -6.28 13.00
CA THR A 212 18.36 -6.68 13.84
C THR A 212 17.24 -5.66 13.72
N VAL A 213 16.07 -6.11 13.26
CA VAL A 213 14.84 -5.31 13.27
C VAL A 213 14.08 -5.65 14.54
N VAL A 214 13.89 -4.65 15.41
CA VAL A 214 13.17 -4.77 16.68
C VAL A 214 11.77 -4.20 16.52
N TYR A 215 10.77 -5.06 16.60
CA TYR A 215 9.35 -4.70 16.64
C TYR A 215 8.91 -4.49 18.08
N PHE A 216 8.43 -3.29 18.39
CA PHE A 216 8.07 -2.93 19.76
C PHE A 216 6.65 -2.39 19.85
N GLN A 217 6.08 -2.55 21.04
CA GLN A 217 4.75 -2.10 21.39
C GLN A 217 4.72 -0.58 21.58
N LYS A 218 3.68 0.04 21.04
CA LYS A 218 3.38 1.46 21.16
C LYS A 218 1.91 1.63 21.53
N PRO A 219 1.59 1.57 22.84
CA PRO A 219 0.25 1.90 23.33
C PRO A 219 -0.15 3.28 22.80
N THR A 220 -1.30 3.34 22.15
CA THR A 220 -1.80 4.55 21.50
C THR A 220 -3.25 4.77 21.90
N ALA A 221 -3.54 5.97 22.38
CA ALA A 221 -4.91 6.35 22.72
C ALA A 221 -5.79 6.41 21.46
N GLY A 222 -7.05 6.02 21.63
CA GLY A 222 -8.11 6.07 20.63
C GLY A 222 -8.24 7.44 20.00
N SER A 223 -8.33 8.46 20.84
CA SER A 223 -8.37 9.86 20.44
C SER A 223 -7.20 10.26 19.54
N ASP A 224 -6.00 9.73 19.80
CA ASP A 224 -4.84 10.02 18.97
C ASP A 224 -4.98 9.38 17.59
N PHE A 225 -5.13 8.06 17.49
CA PHE A 225 -5.13 7.40 16.16
C PHE A 225 -6.40 7.67 15.34
N MET A 226 -7.54 7.97 15.99
CA MET A 226 -8.78 8.35 15.32
C MET A 226 -8.74 9.76 14.75
N THR A 227 -7.85 10.62 15.25
CA THR A 227 -7.75 11.96 14.69
C THR A 227 -6.97 11.94 13.36
N PRO A 228 -7.45 12.63 12.31
CA PRO A 228 -6.71 12.75 11.06
C PRO A 228 -5.27 13.25 11.25
N GLY A 229 -4.32 12.64 10.54
CA GLY A 229 -2.91 13.03 10.58
C GLY A 229 -2.08 12.45 11.75
N SER A 230 -2.63 11.55 12.55
CA SER A 230 -1.94 10.89 13.67
C SER A 230 -1.03 9.72 13.26
N SER A 231 -1.33 9.08 12.12
CA SER A 231 -0.51 8.01 11.56
C SER A 231 0.92 8.49 11.32
N PRO A 232 1.96 7.67 11.58
CA PRO A 232 3.36 8.04 11.29
C PRO A 232 3.59 8.56 9.87
N THR A 233 2.84 8.04 8.91
CA THR A 233 2.86 8.45 7.50
C THR A 233 2.33 9.87 7.27
N PHE A 234 1.34 10.29 8.08
CA PHE A 234 0.68 11.59 7.96
C PHE A 234 0.97 12.52 9.14
N ARG A 235 1.91 12.17 10.02
CA ARG A 235 2.29 12.94 11.22
C ARG A 235 2.67 14.37 10.88
N LYS A 236 3.28 14.55 9.71
CA LYS A 236 3.64 15.83 9.10
C LYS A 236 2.45 16.80 9.02
N VAL A 237 1.23 16.32 8.82
CA VAL A 237 0.01 17.17 8.78
C VAL A 237 -0.17 17.99 10.06
N ARG A 238 0.26 17.43 11.20
CA ARG A 238 0.20 18.07 12.53
C ARG A 238 1.48 18.83 12.90
N GLY A 239 2.49 18.83 12.03
CA GLY A 239 3.70 19.60 12.25
C GLY A 239 3.43 21.10 12.14
N ASP A 240 4.12 21.90 12.94
CA ASP A 240 4.07 23.36 12.84
C ASP A 240 4.75 23.87 11.56
N LYS A 241 5.56 23.02 10.91
CA LYS A 241 6.27 23.34 9.67
C LYS A 241 5.31 23.49 8.49
N PHE A 242 5.36 24.65 7.85
CA PHE A 242 4.55 24.94 6.65
C PHE A 242 4.80 23.93 5.51
N THR A 243 6.03 23.47 5.33
CA THR A 243 6.42 22.47 4.32
C THR A 243 5.67 21.14 4.47
N ASP A 244 5.40 20.73 5.70
CA ASP A 244 4.74 19.46 5.98
C ASP A 244 3.24 19.50 5.64
N LYS A 245 2.60 20.67 5.83
CA LYS A 245 1.21 20.92 5.40
C LYS A 245 1.10 20.97 3.87
N LEU A 246 2.09 21.56 3.19
CA LEU A 246 2.17 21.56 1.73
C LEU A 246 2.33 20.15 1.15
N ASP A 247 3.15 19.30 1.76
CA ASP A 247 3.34 17.90 1.33
C ASP A 247 2.00 17.14 1.34
N PHE A 248 1.20 17.33 2.39
CA PHE A 248 -0.13 16.72 2.48
C PHE A 248 -1.11 17.28 1.45
N LEU A 249 -1.18 18.61 1.31
CA LEU A 249 -2.03 19.25 0.29
C LEU A 249 -1.65 18.76 -1.12
N SER A 250 -0.36 18.63 -1.39
CA SER A 250 0.18 18.08 -2.63
C SER A 250 -0.26 16.63 -2.84
N LEU A 251 -0.24 15.80 -1.80
CA LEU A 251 -0.72 14.42 -1.88
C LEU A 251 -2.21 14.31 -2.17
N MET A 252 -3.02 15.13 -1.51
CA MET A 252 -4.45 15.19 -1.78
C MET A 252 -4.71 15.64 -3.22
N LEU A 253 -4.01 16.69 -3.67
CA LEU A 253 -4.12 17.17 -5.05
C LEU A 253 -3.73 16.08 -6.06
N ALA A 254 -2.62 15.36 -5.84
CA ALA A 254 -2.22 14.24 -6.66
C ALA A 254 -3.27 13.13 -6.69
N LEU A 255 -3.91 12.82 -5.57
CA LEU A 255 -4.93 11.77 -5.52
C LEU A 255 -6.20 12.19 -6.29
N PHE A 256 -6.68 13.40 -6.09
CA PHE A 256 -7.86 13.93 -6.79
C PHE A 256 -7.62 14.13 -8.29
N CYS A 257 -6.55 14.83 -8.65
CA CYS A 257 -6.22 15.08 -10.05
C CYS A 257 -5.73 13.82 -10.76
N GLY A 258 -5.00 12.95 -10.06
CA GLY A 258 -4.51 11.69 -10.58
C GLY A 258 -5.66 10.78 -10.97
N THR A 259 -6.64 10.57 -10.08
CA THR A 259 -7.82 9.74 -10.37
C THR A 259 -8.61 10.24 -11.57
N ALA A 260 -8.78 11.56 -11.72
CA ALA A 260 -9.49 12.16 -12.84
C ALA A 260 -8.74 12.04 -14.19
N SER A 261 -7.43 11.85 -14.19
CA SER A 261 -6.56 11.92 -15.38
C SER A 261 -6.12 10.55 -15.92
N LEU A 262 -6.70 9.46 -15.41
CA LEU A 262 -6.35 8.10 -15.81
C LEU A 262 -7.07 7.68 -17.11
N PRO A 263 -6.34 7.49 -18.23
CA PRO A 263 -6.97 7.20 -19.53
C PRO A 263 -7.75 5.89 -19.57
N HIS A 264 -7.32 4.89 -18.78
CA HIS A 264 -7.97 3.59 -18.71
C HIS A 264 -9.37 3.63 -18.09
N ILE A 265 -9.70 4.67 -17.32
CA ILE A 265 -11.06 4.93 -16.83
C ILE A 265 -11.86 5.66 -17.91
N LEU A 266 -11.25 6.67 -18.53
CA LEU A 266 -11.91 7.51 -19.55
C LEU A 266 -12.37 6.70 -20.77
N ILE A 267 -11.53 5.78 -21.26
CA ILE A 267 -11.84 4.93 -22.43
C ILE A 267 -13.08 4.06 -22.17
N ARG A 268 -13.38 3.71 -20.92
CA ARG A 268 -14.57 2.91 -20.59
C ARG A 268 -15.86 3.71 -20.81
N TYR A 269 -15.84 5.03 -20.62
CA TYR A 269 -17.02 5.86 -20.91
C TYR A 269 -17.36 5.91 -22.39
N TYR A 270 -16.36 5.79 -23.28
CA TYR A 270 -16.58 5.74 -24.73
C TYR A 270 -17.22 4.44 -25.21
N THR A 271 -17.25 3.41 -24.37
CA THR A 271 -17.95 2.15 -24.69
C THR A 271 -19.42 2.15 -24.28
N VAL A 272 -19.89 3.20 -23.59
CA VAL A 272 -21.29 3.36 -23.20
C VAL A 272 -22.06 4.01 -24.36
N LYS A 273 -23.24 3.46 -24.68
CA LYS A 273 -24.03 3.87 -25.85
C LYS A 273 -24.54 5.32 -25.79
N ASP A 274 -24.79 5.81 -24.58
CA ASP A 274 -25.48 7.08 -24.35
C ASP A 274 -24.92 7.87 -23.14
N GLN A 275 -24.97 9.20 -23.25
CA GLN A 275 -24.43 10.13 -22.24
C GLN A 275 -25.14 10.01 -20.89
N ILE A 276 -26.45 9.74 -20.90
CA ILE A 276 -27.26 9.61 -19.68
C ILE A 276 -26.81 8.37 -18.90
N SER A 277 -26.67 7.23 -19.57
CA SER A 277 -26.14 6.00 -18.97
C SER A 277 -24.70 6.17 -18.49
N ALA A 278 -23.85 6.90 -19.22
CA ALA A 278 -22.49 7.19 -18.78
C ALA A 278 -22.46 8.01 -17.47
N ARG A 279 -23.33 9.02 -17.35
CA ARG A 279 -23.47 9.81 -16.12
C ARG A 279 -24.02 8.97 -14.97
N LYS A 280 -25.08 8.19 -15.21
CA LYS A 280 -25.66 7.29 -14.19
C LYS A 280 -24.64 6.24 -13.72
N SER A 281 -23.89 5.66 -14.65
CA SER A 281 -22.80 4.72 -14.35
C SER A 281 -21.73 5.37 -13.47
N THR A 282 -21.36 6.62 -13.76
CA THR A 282 -20.41 7.39 -12.94
C THR A 282 -20.91 7.58 -11.52
N VAL A 283 -22.18 7.99 -11.34
CA VAL A 283 -22.77 8.20 -10.01
C VAL A 283 -22.79 6.90 -9.21
N VAL A 284 -23.22 5.79 -9.81
CA VAL A 284 -23.23 4.47 -9.15
C VAL A 284 -21.81 4.03 -8.79
N GLY A 285 -20.84 4.25 -9.68
CA GLY A 285 -19.43 3.95 -9.43
C GLY A 285 -18.86 4.75 -8.25
N ILE A 286 -19.10 6.07 -8.21
CA ILE A 286 -18.65 6.94 -7.11
C ILE A 286 -19.31 6.53 -5.80
N ALA A 287 -20.61 6.23 -5.79
CA ALA A 287 -21.32 5.79 -4.60
C ALA A 287 -20.77 4.46 -4.06
N ALA A 288 -20.52 3.48 -4.95
CA ALA A 288 -19.95 2.19 -4.56
C ALA A 288 -18.52 2.32 -4.01
N ILE A 289 -17.68 3.17 -4.64
CA ILE A 289 -16.33 3.47 -4.16
C ILE A 289 -16.37 4.16 -2.80
N GLY A 290 -17.23 5.17 -2.64
CA GLY A 290 -17.43 5.88 -1.37
C GLY A 290 -17.89 4.94 -0.26
N PHE A 291 -18.88 4.08 -0.54
CA PHE A 291 -19.34 3.05 0.39
C PHE A 291 -18.21 2.09 0.78
N PHE A 292 -17.42 1.61 -0.18
CA PHE A 292 -16.27 0.77 0.09
C PHE A 292 -15.24 1.47 1.01
N TYR A 293 -14.91 2.74 0.76
CA TYR A 293 -14.00 3.48 1.63
C TYR A 293 -14.52 3.62 3.07
N VAL A 294 -15.83 3.83 3.25
CA VAL A 294 -16.44 3.82 4.59
C VAL A 294 -16.25 2.46 5.25
N LEU A 295 -16.45 1.35 4.52
CA LEU A 295 -16.19 0.01 5.06
C LEU A 295 -14.72 -0.17 5.45
N THR A 296 -13.77 0.31 4.64
CA THR A 296 -12.33 0.14 4.95
C THR A 296 -11.92 0.76 6.28
N LEU A 297 -12.60 1.83 6.73
CA LEU A 297 -12.40 2.41 8.06
C LEU A 297 -12.70 1.38 9.16
N TYR A 298 -13.85 0.72 9.09
CA TYR A 298 -14.24 -0.31 10.07
C TYR A 298 -13.33 -1.55 9.98
N LEU A 299 -12.97 -1.99 8.78
CA LEU A 299 -12.01 -3.09 8.61
C LEU A 299 -10.65 -2.74 9.23
N GLY A 300 -10.14 -1.53 9.02
CA GLY A 300 -8.87 -1.09 9.61
C GLY A 300 -8.91 -1.09 11.14
N LEU A 301 -9.95 -0.48 11.73
CA LEU A 301 -10.15 -0.42 13.18
C LEU A 301 -10.35 -1.82 13.79
N GLY A 302 -11.13 -2.67 13.13
CA GLY A 302 -11.34 -4.05 13.56
C GLY A 302 -10.08 -4.90 13.46
N ALA A 303 -9.24 -4.70 12.44
CA ALA A 303 -7.96 -5.39 12.29
C ALA A 303 -6.97 -4.99 13.40
N MET A 304 -6.93 -3.72 13.80
CA MET A 304 -6.06 -3.25 14.88
C MET A 304 -6.36 -3.88 16.24
N THR A 305 -7.55 -4.46 16.42
CA THR A 305 -7.99 -5.08 17.68
C THR A 305 -8.23 -6.59 17.56
N SER A 306 -7.93 -7.20 16.41
CA SER A 306 -8.26 -8.61 16.15
C SER A 306 -7.28 -9.62 16.73
N GLY A 307 -6.08 -9.20 17.12
CA GLY A 307 -4.99 -10.06 17.57
C GLY A 307 -4.37 -10.90 16.45
N THR A 308 -4.62 -10.56 15.18
CA THR A 308 -4.18 -11.38 14.04
C THR A 308 -3.26 -10.65 13.06
N LEU A 309 -2.87 -9.40 13.33
CA LEU A 309 -2.04 -8.62 12.42
C LEU A 309 -0.60 -9.14 12.35
N ASP A 310 0.00 -9.02 11.18
CA ASP A 310 1.42 -9.29 10.95
C ASP A 310 2.20 -7.96 11.06
N VAL A 311 3.20 -7.91 11.95
CA VAL A 311 4.07 -6.73 12.13
C VAL A 311 4.97 -6.44 10.92
N THR A 312 5.14 -7.41 10.03
CA THR A 312 6.01 -7.30 8.85
C THR A 312 5.26 -6.88 7.59
N ASP A 313 3.94 -7.08 7.53
CA ASP A 313 3.14 -6.81 6.33
C ASP A 313 1.77 -6.22 6.64
N SER A 314 1.65 -4.91 6.45
CA SER A 314 0.38 -4.20 6.59
C SER A 314 -0.62 -4.50 5.46
N ASN A 315 -0.18 -5.04 4.31
CA ASN A 315 -1.07 -5.31 3.17
C ASN A 315 -2.02 -6.49 3.46
N MET A 316 -1.71 -7.32 4.45
CA MET A 316 -2.50 -8.49 4.85
C MET A 316 -3.55 -8.20 5.94
N SER A 317 -3.75 -6.94 6.32
CA SER A 317 -4.64 -6.55 7.42
C SER A 317 -6.07 -7.07 7.28
N ALA A 318 -6.68 -6.93 6.09
CA ALA A 318 -8.07 -7.35 5.86
C ALA A 318 -8.24 -8.89 5.82
N PRO A 319 -7.40 -9.67 5.10
CA PRO A 319 -7.47 -11.12 5.18
C PRO A 319 -7.19 -11.67 6.59
N LEU A 320 -6.19 -11.14 7.29
CA LEU A 320 -5.87 -11.59 8.65
C LEU A 320 -6.99 -11.25 9.64
N LEU A 321 -7.68 -10.12 9.46
CA LEU A 321 -8.91 -9.83 10.18
C LEU A 321 -10.00 -10.87 9.90
N ALA A 322 -10.23 -11.21 8.63
CA ALA A 322 -11.20 -12.26 8.29
C ALA A 322 -10.85 -13.60 8.93
N ARG A 323 -9.56 -13.92 9.02
CA ARG A 323 -9.04 -15.11 9.72
C ARG A 323 -9.38 -15.11 11.20
N SER A 324 -9.42 -13.96 11.86
CA SER A 324 -9.81 -13.87 13.29
C SER A 324 -11.24 -14.35 13.55
N PHE A 325 -12.10 -14.38 12.53
CA PHE A 325 -13.44 -14.94 12.63
C PHE A 325 -13.49 -16.43 12.28
N ASN A 326 -12.95 -16.80 11.11
CA ASN A 326 -12.85 -18.20 10.66
C ASN A 326 -11.87 -18.31 9.48
N GLU A 327 -11.20 -19.45 9.35
CA GLU A 327 -10.35 -19.79 8.21
C GLU A 327 -11.11 -19.78 6.87
N LEU A 328 -12.41 -20.10 6.87
CA LEU A 328 -13.25 -20.03 5.66
C LEU A 328 -13.36 -18.59 5.13
N LEU A 329 -13.60 -17.61 6.02
CA LEU A 329 -13.66 -16.19 5.63
C LEU A 329 -12.32 -15.69 5.11
N PHE A 330 -11.21 -16.13 5.73
CA PHE A 330 -9.87 -15.88 5.24
C PHE A 330 -9.68 -16.44 3.82
N ALA A 331 -10.07 -17.68 3.56
CA ALA A 331 -9.96 -18.28 2.23
C ALA A 331 -10.81 -17.53 1.19
N MET A 332 -12.07 -17.18 1.52
CA MET A 332 -12.95 -16.45 0.62
C MET A 332 -12.42 -15.06 0.29
N ILE A 333 -12.09 -14.23 1.28
CA ILE A 333 -11.62 -12.87 1.01
C ILE A 333 -10.29 -12.88 0.26
N SER A 334 -9.42 -13.84 0.58
CA SER A 334 -8.12 -13.97 -0.09
C SER A 334 -8.28 -14.43 -1.53
N ALA A 335 -9.19 -15.38 -1.80
CA ALA A 335 -9.51 -15.81 -3.16
C ALA A 335 -10.10 -14.66 -3.98
N VAL A 336 -11.00 -13.86 -3.41
CA VAL A 336 -11.59 -12.69 -4.07
C VAL A 336 -10.56 -11.60 -4.31
N ALA A 337 -9.72 -11.28 -3.31
CA ALA A 337 -8.64 -10.32 -3.44
C ALA A 337 -7.66 -10.75 -4.54
N PHE A 338 -7.19 -12.01 -4.51
CA PHE A 338 -6.30 -12.59 -5.51
C PHE A 338 -6.91 -12.50 -6.91
N THR A 339 -8.16 -12.92 -7.04
CA THR A 339 -8.90 -12.95 -8.29
C THR A 339 -9.19 -11.54 -8.84
N THR A 340 -9.32 -10.54 -7.97
CA THR A 340 -9.45 -9.11 -8.31
C THR A 340 -8.12 -8.52 -8.77
N VAL A 341 -7.00 -8.89 -8.12
CA VAL A 341 -5.66 -8.50 -8.57
C VAL A 341 -5.39 -9.06 -9.97
N LEU A 342 -5.63 -10.35 -10.21
CA LEU A 342 -5.49 -10.94 -11.55
C LEU A 342 -6.32 -10.20 -12.61
N GLY A 343 -7.58 -9.89 -12.28
CA GLY A 343 -8.50 -9.22 -13.21
C GLY A 343 -8.12 -7.77 -13.53
N THR A 344 -7.59 -7.04 -12.55
CA THR A 344 -7.17 -5.64 -12.73
C THR A 344 -5.82 -5.53 -13.45
N VAL A 345 -4.84 -6.38 -13.10
CA VAL A 345 -3.54 -6.43 -13.78
C VAL A 345 -3.73 -6.82 -15.24
N SER A 346 -4.55 -7.84 -15.53
CA SER A 346 -4.88 -8.23 -16.91
C SER A 346 -5.48 -7.07 -17.72
N GLY A 347 -6.43 -6.34 -17.13
CA GLY A 347 -7.04 -5.19 -17.78
C GLY A 347 -6.05 -4.05 -18.05
N LEU A 348 -5.14 -3.76 -17.12
CA LEU A 348 -4.10 -2.74 -17.32
C LEU A 348 -3.07 -3.16 -18.37
N ILE A 349 -2.66 -4.43 -18.39
CA ILE A 349 -1.73 -4.94 -19.41
C ILE A 349 -2.37 -4.89 -20.80
N MET A 350 -3.66 -5.24 -20.94
CA MET A 350 -4.37 -5.07 -22.21
C MET A 350 -4.48 -3.60 -22.64
N ALA A 351 -4.76 -2.69 -21.72
CA ALA A 351 -4.81 -1.27 -22.05
C ALA A 351 -3.43 -0.76 -22.49
N ALA A 352 -2.36 -1.15 -21.79
CA ALA A 352 -0.99 -0.78 -22.14
C ALA A 352 -0.56 -1.39 -23.48
N SER A 353 -0.85 -2.67 -23.73
CA SER A 353 -0.50 -3.33 -24.99
C SER A 353 -1.29 -2.76 -26.18
N GLY A 354 -2.56 -2.40 -25.97
CA GLY A 354 -3.39 -1.69 -26.94
C GLY A 354 -2.81 -0.33 -27.30
N ALA A 355 -2.39 0.46 -26.30
CA ALA A 355 -1.72 1.74 -26.53
C ALA A 355 -0.38 1.56 -27.29
N VAL A 356 0.41 0.54 -26.95
CA VAL A 356 1.66 0.27 -27.67
C VAL A 356 1.41 -0.18 -29.12
N ALA A 357 0.42 -1.04 -29.36
CA ALA A 357 0.13 -1.54 -30.70
C ALA A 357 -0.57 -0.52 -31.61
N HIS A 358 -1.56 0.19 -31.08
CA HIS A 358 -2.35 1.12 -31.85
C HIS A 358 -1.74 2.52 -31.85
N ASP A 359 -1.40 3.07 -30.68
CA ASP A 359 -0.94 4.46 -30.58
C ASP A 359 0.53 4.60 -30.96
N LEU A 360 1.41 3.71 -30.46
CA LEU A 360 2.84 3.80 -30.74
C LEU A 360 3.24 3.17 -32.07
N MET A 361 2.87 1.90 -32.33
CA MET A 361 3.29 1.19 -33.54
C MET A 361 2.51 1.65 -34.79
N THR A 362 1.19 1.71 -34.71
CA THR A 362 0.36 2.02 -35.88
C THR A 362 0.29 3.53 -36.14
N ASN A 363 -0.04 4.35 -35.12
CA ASN A 363 -0.28 5.78 -35.31
C ASN A 363 1.00 6.62 -35.29
N PHE A 364 1.90 6.39 -34.34
CA PHE A 364 3.13 7.19 -34.20
C PHE A 364 4.26 6.73 -35.15
N LEU A 365 4.61 5.44 -35.14
CA LEU A 365 5.64 4.87 -36.03
C LEU A 365 5.14 4.64 -37.46
N LYS A 366 3.83 4.80 -37.72
CA LYS A 366 3.20 4.62 -39.04
C LYS A 366 3.50 3.27 -39.69
N LEU A 367 3.66 2.23 -38.87
CA LEU A 367 3.87 0.87 -39.37
C LEU A 367 2.55 0.37 -39.98
N LYS A 368 2.54 0.12 -41.30
CA LYS A 368 1.41 -0.55 -41.96
C LYS A 368 1.43 -2.01 -41.59
N MET A 369 0.53 -2.40 -40.69
CA MET A 369 0.38 -3.76 -40.19
C MET A 369 -0.99 -4.30 -40.58
N ASP A 370 -1.00 -5.54 -41.08
CA ASP A 370 -2.23 -6.29 -41.26
C ASP A 370 -2.90 -6.61 -39.91
N GLU A 371 -4.19 -6.94 -39.90
CA GLU A 371 -4.97 -7.18 -38.68
C GLU A 371 -4.37 -8.32 -37.84
N PHE A 372 -3.89 -9.38 -38.49
CA PHE A 372 -3.18 -10.47 -37.81
C PHE A 372 -1.83 -10.02 -37.20
N GLN A 373 -1.11 -9.15 -37.91
CA GLN A 373 0.14 -8.58 -37.40
C GLN A 373 -0.09 -7.65 -36.22
N LYS A 374 -1.15 -6.84 -36.23
CA LYS A 374 -1.54 -5.97 -35.11
C LYS A 374 -1.85 -6.79 -33.85
N VAL A 375 -2.61 -7.88 -33.99
CA VAL A 375 -2.90 -8.78 -32.88
C VAL A 375 -1.61 -9.41 -32.34
N ARG A 376 -0.72 -9.89 -33.21
CA ARG A 376 0.58 -10.44 -32.79
C ARG A 376 1.42 -9.40 -32.04
N ALA A 377 1.48 -8.17 -32.56
CA ALA A 377 2.25 -7.09 -31.94
C ALA A 377 1.68 -6.66 -30.59
N ALA A 378 0.34 -6.62 -30.45
CA ALA A 378 -0.31 -6.40 -29.17
C ALA A 378 0.00 -7.52 -28.16
N LYS A 379 0.03 -8.79 -28.59
CA LYS A 379 0.42 -9.92 -27.72
C LYS A 379 1.88 -9.83 -27.29
N VAL A 380 2.80 -9.47 -28.19
CA VAL A 380 4.21 -9.27 -27.84
C VAL A 380 4.38 -8.09 -26.87
N ALA A 381 3.72 -6.96 -27.13
CA ALA A 381 3.73 -5.82 -26.21
C ALA A 381 3.19 -6.19 -24.82
N ALA A 382 2.11 -6.99 -24.75
CA ALA A 382 1.58 -7.50 -23.48
C ALA A 382 2.60 -8.34 -22.71
N MET A 383 3.37 -9.21 -23.40
CA MET A 383 4.44 -10.00 -22.76
C MET A 383 5.55 -9.12 -22.21
N VAL A 384 6.01 -8.12 -22.99
CA VAL A 384 7.06 -7.18 -22.54
C VAL A 384 6.60 -6.37 -21.33
N VAL A 385 5.39 -5.81 -21.39
CA VAL A 385 4.80 -5.04 -20.27
C VAL A 385 4.61 -5.93 -19.04
N GLY A 386 4.14 -7.17 -19.22
CA GLY A 386 4.01 -8.16 -18.15
C GLY A 386 5.35 -8.49 -17.49
N LEU A 387 6.40 -8.74 -18.28
CA LEU A 387 7.74 -9.03 -17.76
C LEU A 387 8.30 -7.85 -16.95
N LEU A 388 8.15 -6.62 -17.46
CA LEU A 388 8.54 -5.41 -16.74
C LEU A 388 7.77 -5.26 -15.43
N ALA A 389 6.46 -5.53 -15.43
CA ALA A 389 5.63 -5.48 -14.23
C ALA A 389 6.05 -6.53 -13.18
N ILE A 390 6.46 -7.73 -13.59
CA ILE A 390 7.02 -8.77 -12.71
C ILE A 390 8.33 -8.27 -12.08
N CYS A 391 9.26 -7.77 -12.89
CA CYS A 391 10.56 -7.27 -12.41
C CYS A 391 10.37 -6.14 -11.37
N LEU A 392 9.53 -5.16 -11.68
CA LEU A 392 9.23 -4.05 -10.76
C LEU A 392 8.47 -4.53 -9.52
N GLY A 393 7.60 -5.54 -9.64
CA GLY A 393 6.91 -6.15 -8.50
C GLY A 393 7.87 -6.80 -7.50
N ILE A 394 8.92 -7.46 -8.00
CA ILE A 394 9.96 -8.06 -7.15
C ILE A 394 10.84 -6.96 -6.52
N LEU A 395 11.22 -5.95 -7.30
CA LEU A 395 12.07 -4.84 -6.82
C LEU A 395 11.41 -4.05 -5.68
N PHE A 396 10.11 -3.79 -5.78
CA PHE A 396 9.35 -3.00 -4.81
C PHE A 396 8.59 -3.84 -3.77
N ALA A 397 8.98 -5.11 -3.56
CA ALA A 397 8.32 -6.06 -2.65
C ALA A 397 8.25 -5.57 -1.19
N ARG A 398 9.18 -4.71 -0.76
CA ARG A 398 9.26 -4.18 0.62
C ARG A 398 8.42 -2.92 0.84
N MET A 399 7.86 -2.35 -0.22
CA MET A 399 7.09 -1.11 -0.12
C MET A 399 5.63 -1.40 0.18
N ASN A 400 5.01 -0.56 1.00
CA ASN A 400 3.56 -0.58 1.18
C ASN A 400 2.88 -0.20 -0.14
N VAL A 401 1.87 -0.98 -0.53
CA VAL A 401 1.14 -0.79 -1.80
C VAL A 401 0.51 0.59 -1.90
N ASN A 402 0.08 1.19 -0.78
CA ASN A 402 -0.49 2.53 -0.73
C ASN A 402 0.50 3.61 -1.22
N PHE A 403 1.79 3.49 -0.87
CA PHE A 403 2.81 4.43 -1.37
C PHE A 403 3.03 4.29 -2.87
N LEU A 404 3.12 3.06 -3.37
CA LEU A 404 3.26 2.80 -4.81
C LEU A 404 2.05 3.34 -5.61
N VAL A 405 0.85 3.27 -5.02
CA VAL A 405 -0.35 3.87 -5.60
C VAL A 405 -0.24 5.40 -5.62
N GLY A 406 0.21 6.03 -4.53
CA GLY A 406 0.44 7.48 -4.47
C GLY A 406 1.41 7.99 -5.53
N TRP A 407 2.48 7.25 -5.81
CA TRP A 407 3.44 7.59 -6.88
C TRP A 407 2.80 7.54 -8.27
N ALA A 408 2.04 6.47 -8.56
CA ALA A 408 1.36 6.34 -9.84
C ALA A 408 0.35 7.48 -10.08
N PHE A 409 -0.41 7.86 -9.06
CA PHE A 409 -1.35 8.97 -9.14
C PHE A 409 -0.67 10.32 -9.33
N ASN A 410 0.47 10.55 -8.70
CA ASN A 410 1.21 11.79 -8.86
C ASN A 410 1.76 11.97 -10.28
N ILE A 411 2.33 10.91 -10.85
CA ILE A 411 2.80 10.91 -12.24
C ILE A 411 1.62 11.16 -13.19
N ALA A 412 0.48 10.47 -12.97
CA ALA A 412 -0.73 10.68 -13.77
C ALA A 412 -1.24 12.13 -13.68
N ALA A 413 -1.34 12.68 -12.47
CA ALA A 413 -1.80 14.05 -12.23
C ALA A 413 -0.88 15.07 -12.91
N SER A 414 0.43 14.86 -12.86
CA SER A 414 1.42 15.81 -13.39
C SER A 414 1.54 15.75 -14.92
N ALA A 415 1.47 14.55 -15.51
CA ALA A 415 1.66 14.37 -16.95
C ALA A 415 0.35 14.50 -17.74
N ASN A 416 -0.73 13.87 -17.28
CA ASN A 416 -1.95 13.70 -18.07
C ASN A 416 -2.97 14.82 -17.84
N LEU A 417 -3.13 15.28 -16.60
CA LEU A 417 -4.16 16.28 -16.27
C LEU A 417 -4.01 17.58 -17.08
N PRO A 418 -2.82 18.22 -17.16
CA PRO A 418 -2.69 19.48 -17.90
C PRO A 418 -3.03 19.31 -19.37
N ALA A 419 -2.58 18.21 -19.99
CA ALA A 419 -2.88 17.89 -21.37
C ALA A 419 -4.39 17.70 -21.61
N LEU A 420 -5.06 16.90 -20.79
CA LEU A 420 -6.50 16.62 -20.93
C LEU A 420 -7.35 17.87 -20.73
N VAL A 421 -7.09 18.65 -19.67
CA VAL A 421 -7.86 19.86 -19.36
C VAL A 421 -7.68 20.91 -20.46
N MET A 422 -6.44 21.15 -20.90
CA MET A 422 -6.18 22.18 -21.89
C MET A 422 -6.69 21.79 -23.27
N LEU A 423 -6.66 20.51 -23.64
CA LEU A 423 -7.28 20.01 -24.87
C LEU A 423 -8.79 20.30 -24.89
N LEU A 424 -9.49 20.14 -23.77
CA LEU A 424 -10.94 20.32 -23.69
C LEU A 424 -11.37 21.79 -23.56
N PHE A 425 -10.64 22.59 -22.79
CA PHE A 425 -11.08 23.94 -22.41
C PHE A 425 -10.30 25.09 -23.07
N TRP A 426 -9.14 24.83 -23.69
CA TRP A 426 -8.31 25.87 -24.29
C TRP A 426 -8.13 25.70 -25.79
N LYS A 427 -8.69 26.64 -26.56
CA LYS A 427 -8.69 26.63 -28.03
C LYS A 427 -7.30 26.78 -28.65
N ARG A 428 -6.30 27.27 -27.91
CA ARG A 428 -4.92 27.49 -28.40
C ARG A 428 -3.98 26.32 -28.08
N THR A 429 -4.51 25.18 -27.64
CA THR A 429 -3.69 24.01 -27.34
C THR A 429 -3.07 23.45 -28.62
N THR A 430 -1.74 23.23 -28.58
CA THR A 430 -0.99 22.68 -29.72
C THR A 430 -0.47 21.28 -29.40
N LYS A 431 -0.19 20.49 -30.44
CA LYS A 431 0.40 19.14 -30.29
C LYS A 431 1.76 19.21 -29.59
N GLU A 432 2.60 20.18 -29.94
CA GLU A 432 3.92 20.38 -29.34
C GLU A 432 3.81 20.75 -27.86
N GLY A 433 2.84 21.61 -27.51
CA GLY A 433 2.57 21.99 -26.13
C GLY A 433 2.11 20.81 -25.27
N ILE A 434 1.22 19.96 -25.80
CA ILE A 434 0.79 18.74 -25.11
C ILE A 434 1.97 17.79 -24.90
N THR A 435 2.77 17.52 -25.94
CA THR A 435 3.92 16.60 -25.84
C THR A 435 4.94 17.12 -24.82
N ALA A 436 5.27 18.40 -24.85
CA ALA A 436 6.21 19.01 -23.90
C ALA A 436 5.67 18.91 -22.46
N ALA A 437 4.39 19.19 -22.24
CA ALA A 437 3.77 19.11 -20.92
C ALA A 437 3.78 17.69 -20.35
N ILE A 438 3.45 16.68 -21.16
CA ILE A 438 3.48 15.27 -20.75
C ILE A 438 4.90 14.85 -20.37
N VAL A 439 5.89 15.18 -21.22
CA VAL A 439 7.30 14.81 -20.98
C VAL A 439 7.85 15.52 -19.74
N VAL A 440 7.65 16.83 -19.62
CA VAL A 440 8.13 17.58 -18.45
C VAL A 440 7.40 17.14 -17.19
N GLY A 441 6.08 16.96 -17.23
CA GLY A 441 5.30 16.47 -16.10
C GLY A 441 5.73 15.09 -15.62
N MET A 442 5.99 14.17 -16.55
CA MET A 442 6.48 12.82 -16.24
C MET A 442 7.90 12.83 -15.66
N VAL A 443 8.84 13.52 -16.32
CA VAL A 443 10.24 13.54 -15.90
C VAL A 443 10.40 14.28 -14.57
N SER A 444 9.75 15.43 -14.40
CA SER A 444 9.83 16.21 -13.16
C SER A 444 9.20 15.48 -11.97
N SER A 445 8.01 14.88 -12.14
CA SER A 445 7.36 14.13 -11.06
C SER A 445 8.15 12.87 -10.68
N LEU A 446 8.63 12.10 -11.66
CA LEU A 446 9.41 10.89 -11.40
C LEU A 446 10.76 11.22 -10.76
N ALA A 447 11.49 12.21 -11.28
CA ALA A 447 12.77 12.64 -10.70
C ALA A 447 12.59 13.10 -9.25
N TRP A 448 11.55 13.90 -8.98
CA TRP A 448 11.30 14.38 -7.62
C TRP A 448 10.91 13.26 -6.66
N ILE A 449 10.08 12.30 -7.10
CA ILE A 449 9.72 11.12 -6.30
C ILE A 449 10.98 10.30 -5.98
N LEU A 450 11.84 10.04 -6.97
CA LEU A 450 13.07 9.26 -6.77
C LEU A 450 14.11 10.00 -5.91
N LEU A 451 14.11 11.34 -5.91
CA LEU A 451 14.99 12.15 -5.07
C LEU A 451 14.43 12.45 -3.68
N SER A 452 13.23 11.94 -3.36
CA SER A 452 12.57 12.15 -2.08
C SER A 452 13.18 11.37 -0.92
N ALA A 453 13.03 11.90 0.30
CA ALA A 453 13.43 11.22 1.53
C ALA A 453 12.81 9.82 1.68
N GLN A 454 11.59 9.63 1.18
CA GLN A 454 10.89 8.36 1.17
C GLN A 454 11.59 7.34 0.26
N ALA A 455 11.94 7.74 -0.98
CA ALA A 455 12.65 6.87 -1.91
C ALA A 455 14.06 6.53 -1.41
N PHE A 456 14.74 7.49 -0.78
CA PHE A 456 16.05 7.25 -0.15
C PHE A 456 15.98 6.18 0.93
N LYS A 457 14.97 6.24 1.80
CA LYS A 457 14.75 5.24 2.85
C LYS A 457 14.35 3.88 2.29
N ASP A 458 13.29 3.87 1.49
CA ASP A 458 12.53 2.65 1.19
C ASP A 458 13.03 1.94 -0.09
N VAL A 459 13.73 2.65 -0.98
CA VAL A 459 14.29 2.10 -2.24
C VAL A 459 15.81 1.98 -2.16
N TYR A 460 16.52 3.05 -1.78
CA TYR A 460 17.99 3.06 -1.77
C TYR A 460 18.61 2.57 -0.46
N GLY A 461 17.83 2.52 0.63
CA GLY A 461 18.35 2.17 1.96
C GLY A 461 19.32 3.21 2.54
N LEU A 462 19.26 4.45 2.07
CA LEU A 462 20.10 5.58 2.49
C LEU A 462 19.38 6.44 3.52
N ASP A 463 20.15 7.27 4.24
CA ASP A 463 19.61 8.17 5.25
C ASP A 463 18.64 9.21 4.63
N PRO A 464 17.39 9.31 5.13
CA PRO A 464 16.39 10.26 4.65
C PRO A 464 16.83 11.73 4.68
N SER A 465 17.78 12.09 5.55
CA SER A 465 18.31 13.46 5.68
C SER A 465 19.12 13.93 4.47
N ARG A 466 19.61 13.00 3.64
CA ARG A 466 20.34 13.31 2.39
C ARG A 466 19.43 13.60 1.20
N ALA A 467 18.11 13.68 1.42
CA ALA A 467 17.16 13.98 0.36
C ALA A 467 17.40 15.39 -0.20
N ILE A 468 17.41 15.49 -1.53
CA ILE A 468 17.66 16.75 -2.25
C ILE A 468 16.41 17.64 -2.24
N VAL A 469 15.22 17.01 -2.23
CA VAL A 469 13.94 17.72 -2.35
C VAL A 469 13.29 18.00 -1.00
N PRO A 470 12.62 19.16 -0.84
CA PRO A 470 12.10 19.63 0.45
C PRO A 470 10.87 18.85 0.96
N PHE A 471 10.10 18.23 0.06
CA PHE A 471 8.93 17.42 0.40
C PHE A 471 8.78 16.24 -0.57
N SER A 472 8.13 15.17 -0.10
CA SER A 472 8.11 13.88 -0.79
C SER A 472 7.17 13.86 -2.00
N GLN A 473 6.12 14.68 -1.97
CA GLN A 473 5.09 14.64 -3.00
C GLN A 473 5.12 15.88 -3.92
N PRO A 474 5.54 15.76 -5.18
CA PRO A 474 5.75 16.91 -6.08
C PRO A 474 4.50 17.63 -6.64
N ALA A 475 3.31 17.04 -6.53
CA ALA A 475 2.13 17.41 -7.33
C ALA A 475 1.77 18.91 -7.33
N ILE A 476 1.90 19.58 -6.17
CA ILE A 476 1.63 21.02 -6.04
C ILE A 476 2.54 21.89 -6.91
N VAL A 477 3.72 21.41 -7.28
CA VAL A 477 4.68 22.09 -8.17
C VAL A 477 4.58 21.54 -9.59
N THR A 478 4.52 20.21 -9.73
CA THR A 478 4.59 19.57 -11.05
C THR A 478 3.31 19.71 -11.86
N ILE A 479 2.14 19.82 -11.21
CA ILE A 479 0.87 20.08 -11.92
C ILE A 479 0.88 21.50 -12.54
N PRO A 480 1.10 22.59 -11.77
CA PRO A 480 1.23 23.92 -12.36
C PRO A 480 2.35 24.03 -13.38
N LEU A 481 3.49 23.36 -13.15
CA LEU A 481 4.58 23.31 -14.13
C LEU A 481 4.12 22.72 -15.46
N GLY A 482 3.36 21.62 -15.43
CA GLY A 482 2.78 21.02 -16.63
C GLY A 482 1.85 21.98 -17.38
N PHE A 483 0.98 22.71 -16.67
CA PHE A 483 0.13 23.74 -17.27
C PHE A 483 0.96 24.88 -17.88
N LEU A 484 1.96 25.38 -17.15
CA LEU A 484 2.81 26.48 -17.59
C LEU A 484 3.59 26.10 -18.85
N VAL A 485 4.23 24.93 -18.87
CA VAL A 485 4.95 24.42 -20.05
C VAL A 485 4.01 24.27 -21.23
N LEU A 486 2.80 23.72 -21.02
CA LEU A 486 1.81 23.58 -22.08
C LEU A 486 1.45 24.94 -22.68
N VAL A 487 1.16 25.94 -21.83
CA VAL A 487 0.77 27.29 -22.25
C VAL A 487 1.91 27.96 -23.01
N VAL A 488 3.13 27.96 -22.45
CA VAL A 488 4.29 28.62 -23.04
C VAL A 488 4.63 27.99 -24.40
N VAL A 489 4.76 26.68 -24.47
CA VAL A 489 5.11 25.98 -25.72
C VAL A 489 3.99 26.13 -26.76
N SER A 490 2.73 26.11 -26.35
CA SER A 490 1.61 26.31 -27.29
C SER A 490 1.55 27.74 -27.84
N LEU A 491 1.84 28.76 -27.03
CA LEU A 491 1.92 30.13 -27.52
C LEU A 491 3.12 30.34 -28.47
N LEU A 492 4.24 29.66 -28.20
CA LEU A 492 5.42 29.70 -29.05
C LEU A 492 5.22 28.95 -30.38
N SER A 493 4.53 27.80 -30.37
CA SER A 493 4.31 27.01 -31.60
C SER A 493 3.11 27.49 -32.44
N SER A 494 2.12 28.15 -31.83
CA SER A 494 0.96 28.75 -32.51
C SER A 494 1.34 29.88 -33.49
N ARG A 495 2.61 30.31 -33.55
CA ARG A 495 3.12 31.31 -34.50
C ARG A 495 3.45 30.77 -35.90
N ARG A 496 3.14 29.51 -36.24
CA ARG A 496 3.18 29.05 -37.66
C ARG A 496 1.80 29.26 -38.32
N PRO A 497 1.64 30.25 -39.23
CA PRO A 497 0.40 30.43 -39.96
C PRO A 497 0.30 29.33 -41.03
N GLY A 498 -0.65 28.40 -40.86
CA GLY A 498 -0.95 27.38 -41.87
C GLY A 498 -1.34 26.02 -41.31
N ASN A 499 -2.43 25.95 -40.53
CA ASN A 499 -3.38 24.82 -40.56
C ASN A 499 -4.48 25.07 -39.53
N ALA A 500 -5.37 26.00 -39.85
CA ALA A 500 -6.70 26.01 -39.27
C ALA A 500 -7.47 24.79 -39.78
N LYS A 501 -7.43 23.69 -39.02
CA LYS A 501 -8.52 22.73 -38.97
C LYS A 501 -8.91 22.56 -37.51
N GLY A 502 -9.55 23.61 -36.99
CA GLY A 502 -10.37 23.47 -35.79
C GLY A 502 -11.52 22.55 -36.15
N VAL A 503 -11.57 21.38 -35.52
CA VAL A 503 -12.76 20.55 -35.50
C VAL A 503 -13.76 21.27 -34.60
N SER A 504 -14.77 21.88 -35.21
CA SER A 504 -16.00 22.35 -34.57
C SER A 504 -17.01 21.19 -34.51
N PRO A 505 -18.00 21.26 -33.60
CA PRO A 505 -18.50 20.16 -32.75
C PRO A 505 -19.13 18.97 -33.47
#